data_AF-A0A915EZU4-F1
#
_entry.id   AF-A0A915EZU4-F1
#
_cell.length_a   1.000
_cell.length_b   1.000
_cell.length_c   1.000
_cell.angle_alpha   90.00
_cell.angle_beta   90.00
_cell.angle_gamma   90.00
#
_symmetry.space_group_name_H-M   'P 1'
#
loop_
_entity.id
_entity.type
_entity.pdbx_description
1 polymer ?
#
loop_
_entity_poly.entity_id
_entity_poly.type
_entity_poly.pdbx_seq_one_letter_code
_entity_poly.pdbx_strand_id
1 'polypeptide(L)'
;MSGSQCEKRDELSRDDLRYLDTRPYLDRTVVPILMQALTVIAKERPPNPVEALANYLLQHAHSADSMLLLVQPAYKQRVSIFYELLTLLSSYYLLG
;
A
#
# COMPACT_ATOMS: atom_id res chain seq x y z
N MET A 1 33.64 19.41 18.64
CA MET A 1 32.24 19.74 18.32
C MET A 1 32.12 19.72 16.80
N SER A 2 31.82 18.56 16.21
CA SER A 2 31.61 18.44 14.76
C SER A 2 30.11 18.41 14.49
N GLY A 3 29.60 19.50 13.92
CA GLY A 3 28.35 19.48 13.19
C GLY A 3 28.57 18.80 11.85
N SER A 4 27.64 17.93 11.46
CA SER A 4 27.26 17.64 10.07
C SER A 4 25.98 16.84 10.11
N GLN A 5 24.89 17.59 10.05
CA GLN A 5 23.53 17.15 9.78
C GLN A 5 23.53 16.41 8.44
N CYS A 6 23.25 15.10 8.44
CA CYS A 6 22.96 14.36 7.22
C CYS A 6 21.44 14.27 7.06
N GLU A 7 20.86 15.38 6.64
CA GLU A 7 19.53 15.44 6.04
C GLU A 7 19.63 14.73 4.67
N LYS A 8 19.43 13.41 4.64
CA LYS A 8 19.28 12.66 3.39
C LYS A 8 17.83 12.23 3.27
N ARG A 9 17.11 12.96 2.43
CA ARG A 9 15.84 12.55 1.82
C ARG A 9 15.90 11.06 1.54
N ASP A 10 14.90 10.33 2.00
CA ASP A 10 14.70 8.89 1.87
C ASP A 10 14.49 8.46 0.40
N GLU A 11 15.40 8.81 -0.50
CA GLU A 11 15.51 8.22 -1.83
C GLU A 11 16.32 6.93 -1.67
N LEU A 12 15.64 5.89 -1.17
CA LEU A 12 16.19 4.53 -1.15
C LEU A 12 16.42 4.11 -2.59
N SER A 13 17.68 3.92 -2.95
CA SER A 13 18.08 3.55 -4.30
C SER A 13 17.50 2.19 -4.66
N ARG A 14 17.34 1.91 -5.96
CA ARG A 14 16.91 0.58 -6.46
C ARG A 14 17.79 -0.56 -5.93
N ASP A 15 19.05 -0.26 -5.62
CA ASP A 15 19.97 -1.21 -4.99
C ASP A 15 19.64 -1.45 -3.50
N ASP A 16 19.15 -0.45 -2.78
CA ASP A 16 18.73 -0.57 -1.38
C ASP A 16 17.51 -1.49 -1.23
N LEU A 17 16.68 -1.61 -2.26
CA LEU A 17 15.53 -2.53 -2.27
C LEU A 17 15.95 -3.99 -2.08
N ARG A 18 17.12 -4.38 -2.58
CA ARG A 18 17.61 -5.78 -2.50
C ARG A 18 18.03 -6.19 -1.09
N TYR A 19 18.32 -5.21 -0.24
CA TYR A 19 18.68 -5.41 1.16
C TYR A 19 17.48 -5.34 2.10
N LEU A 20 16.28 -5.07 1.57
CA LEU A 20 15.06 -5.05 2.36
C LEU A 20 14.60 -6.47 2.69
N ASP A 21 14.10 -6.63 3.91
CA ASP A 21 13.34 -7.80 4.29
C ASP A 21 12.11 -7.99 3.37
N THR A 22 11.60 -9.21 3.33
CA THR A 22 10.55 -9.62 2.38
C THR A 22 9.33 -8.69 2.37
N ARG A 23 8.86 -8.24 3.54
CA ARG A 23 7.68 -7.34 3.64
C ARG A 23 7.94 -5.97 3.00
N PRO A 24 8.94 -5.18 3.44
CA PRO A 24 9.19 -3.86 2.86
C PRO A 24 9.58 -3.91 1.37
N TYR A 25 10.21 -4.99 0.91
CA TYR A 25 10.45 -5.19 -0.52
C TYR A 25 9.14 -5.29 -1.31
N LEU A 26 8.20 -6.13 -0.87
CA LEU A 26 6.91 -6.29 -1.53
C LEU A 26 6.05 -5.02 -1.45
N ASP A 27 6.06 -4.36 -0.29
CA ASP A 27 5.32 -3.11 -0.06
C ASP A 27 5.75 -1.98 -0.99
N ARG A 28 7.04 -1.92 -1.35
CA ARG A 28 7.59 -0.88 -2.22
C ARG A 28 7.58 -1.22 -3.71
N THR A 29 7.35 -2.48 -4.07
CA THR A 29 7.43 -2.95 -5.46
C THR A 29 6.04 -3.27 -6.01
N VAL A 30 5.40 -4.31 -5.49
CA VAL A 30 4.25 -4.96 -6.12
C VAL A 30 2.94 -4.69 -5.39
N VAL A 31 2.96 -4.43 -4.08
CA VAL A 31 1.73 -4.21 -3.30
C VAL A 31 0.91 -3.01 -3.78
N PRO A 32 1.48 -1.84 -4.14
CA PRO A 32 0.69 -0.70 -4.56
C PRO A 32 -0.11 -0.96 -5.83
N ILE A 33 0.51 -1.57 -6.84
CA ILE A 33 -0.16 -1.89 -8.11
C ILE A 33 -1.19 -3.03 -7.93
N LEU A 34 -0.90 -4.01 -7.07
CA LEU A 34 -1.86 -5.07 -6.73
C LEU A 34 -3.10 -4.50 -6.03
N MET A 35 -2.94 -3.57 -5.09
CA MET A 35 -4.08 -2.91 -4.42
C MET A 35 -4.97 -2.15 -5.40
N GLN A 36 -4.37 -1.43 -6.35
CA GLN A 36 -5.12 -0.72 -7.39
C GLN A 36 -5.90 -1.70 -8.29
N ALA A 37 -5.24 -2.75 -8.75
CA ALA A 37 -5.85 -3.77 -9.59
C ALA A 37 -7.02 -4.49 -8.89
N LEU A 38 -6.83 -4.86 -7.61
CA LEU A 38 -7.88 -5.50 -6.82
C LEU A 38 -9.08 -4.58 -6.58
N THR A 39 -8.86 -3.27 -6.45
CA THR A 39 -9.95 -2.28 -6.33
C THR A 39 -10.81 -2.25 -7.60
N VAL A 40 -10.18 -2.30 -8.78
CA VAL A 40 -10.88 -2.34 -10.08
C VAL A 40 -11.66 -3.65 -10.23
N ILE A 41 -11.03 -4.78 -9.93
CA ILE A 41 -11.67 -6.11 -10.00
C ILE A 41 -12.85 -6.21 -9.04
N ALA A 42 -12.71 -5.68 -7.81
CA ALA A 42 -13.80 -5.68 -6.83
C ALA A 42 -15.02 -4.87 -7.31
N LYS A 43 -14.80 -3.81 -8.10
CA LYS A 43 -15.84 -2.95 -8.66
C LYS A 43 -16.49 -3.56 -9.91
N GLU A 44 -15.71 -4.05 -10.86
CA GLU A 44 -16.22 -4.56 -12.13
C GLU A 44 -16.68 -6.02 -12.05
N ARG A 45 -16.16 -6.80 -11.09
CA ARG A 45 -16.40 -8.24 -10.91
C ARG A 45 -16.37 -9.01 -12.23
N PRO A 46 -15.25 -8.94 -12.97
CA PRO A 46 -15.12 -9.62 -14.25
C PRO A 46 -15.28 -11.14 -14.10
N PRO A 47 -15.74 -11.84 -15.16
CA PRO A 47 -15.95 -13.30 -15.13
C PRO A 47 -14.66 -14.07 -14.83
N ASN A 48 -13.51 -13.55 -15.27
CA ASN A 48 -12.19 -14.13 -15.02
C ASN A 48 -11.31 -13.12 -14.23
N PRO A 49 -11.38 -13.11 -12.89
CA PRO A 49 -10.66 -12.12 -12.08
C PRO A 49 -9.14 -12.24 -12.18
N VAL A 50 -8.59 -13.45 -12.34
CA VAL A 50 -7.14 -13.67 -12.45
C VAL A 50 -6.58 -13.13 -13.77
N GLU A 51 -7.31 -13.35 -14.87
CA GLU A 51 -6.92 -12.86 -16.20
C GLU A 51 -7.01 -11.33 -16.26
N ALA A 52 -8.06 -10.74 -15.68
CA ALA A 52 -8.20 -9.30 -15.54
C ALA A 52 -7.06 -8.70 -14.71
N LEU A 53 -6.65 -9.35 -13.61
CA LEU A 53 -5.53 -8.93 -12.78
C LEU A 53 -4.21 -8.92 -13.58
N ALA A 54 -3.90 -10.00 -14.28
CA ALA A 54 -2.68 -10.11 -15.07
C ALA A 54 -2.63 -9.02 -16.17
N ASN A 55 -3.73 -8.84 -16.89
CA ASN A 55 -3.85 -7.80 -17.91
C ASN A 55 -3.69 -6.40 -17.33
N TYR A 56 -4.27 -6.13 -16.15
CA TYR A 56 -4.14 -4.85 -15.47
C TYR A 56 -2.67 -4.58 -15.09
N LEU A 57 -1.98 -5.57 -14.53
CA LEU A 57 -0.58 -5.47 -14.16
C LEU A 57 0.30 -5.17 -15.37
N LEU A 58 0.13 -5.90 -16.49
CA LEU A 58 0.91 -5.69 -17.71
C LEU A 58 0.71 -4.29 -18.30
N GLN A 59 -0.51 -3.76 -18.25
CA GLN A 59 -0.82 -2.42 -18.77
C GLN A 59 -0.24 -1.29 -17.89
N HIS A 60 -0.08 -1.52 -16.58
CA HIS A 60 0.31 -0.49 -15.62
C HIS A 60 1.71 -0.70 -15.00
N ALA A 61 2.41 -1.77 -15.37
CA ALA A 61 3.73 -2.13 -14.82
C ALA A 61 4.79 -1.04 -14.96
N HIS A 62 4.73 -0.23 -16.04
CA HIS A 62 5.68 0.85 -16.28
C HIS A 62 5.28 2.20 -15.65
N SER A 63 4.02 2.35 -15.26
CA SER A 63 3.49 3.58 -14.65
C SER A 63 3.49 3.52 -13.12
N ALA A 64 3.67 2.33 -12.55
CA ALA A 64 3.65 2.08 -11.11
C ALA A 64 4.77 2.80 -10.33
N ASP A 65 5.89 3.12 -10.99
CA ASP A 65 7.00 3.88 -10.39
C ASP A 65 6.60 5.33 -10.04
N SER A 66 5.59 5.92 -10.71
CA SER A 66 5.26 7.35 -10.58
C SER A 66 4.11 7.67 -9.62
N MET A 67 3.39 6.67 -9.11
CA MET A 67 2.22 6.86 -8.25
C MET A 67 2.49 6.60 -6.76
N LEU A 68 3.76 6.62 -6.33
CA LEU A 68 4.14 6.49 -4.92
C LEU A 68 4.11 7.83 -4.15
N LEU A 69 3.79 8.95 -4.81
CA LEU A 69 3.74 10.27 -4.15
C LEU A 69 2.35 10.93 -4.05
N LEU A 70 1.27 10.32 -4.56
CA LEU A 70 -0.06 10.96 -4.52
C LEU A 70 -1.22 10.06 -4.12
N VAL A 71 -0.95 8.90 -3.50
CA VAL A 71 -2.02 8.07 -2.91
C VAL A 71 -1.60 7.59 -1.52
N GLN A 72 -1.98 8.40 -0.52
CA GLN A 72 -2.47 8.04 0.82
C GLN A 72 -1.74 8.68 2.03
N PRO A 73 -2.34 9.73 2.59
CA PRO A 73 -2.63 9.80 4.03
C PRO A 73 -4.08 9.36 4.35
N ALA A 74 -4.99 9.28 3.38
CA ALA A 74 -6.42 9.10 3.65
C ALA A 74 -6.88 7.66 3.94
N TYR A 75 -6.23 6.64 3.38
CA TYR A 75 -6.58 5.22 3.61
C TYR A 75 -6.11 4.71 4.97
N LYS A 76 -4.95 5.19 5.43
CA LYS A 76 -4.49 4.89 6.80
C LYS A 76 -5.41 5.55 7.84
N GLN A 77 -5.92 6.75 7.57
CA GLN A 77 -6.88 7.43 8.45
C GLN A 77 -8.26 6.75 8.45
N ARG A 78 -8.78 6.37 7.27
CA ARG A 78 -10.10 5.74 7.13
C ARG A 78 -10.14 4.39 7.84
N VAL A 79 -9.12 3.56 7.67
CA VAL A 79 -9.04 2.23 8.29
C VAL A 79 -8.83 2.34 9.82
N SER A 80 -8.08 3.33 10.31
CA SER A 80 -7.87 3.54 11.75
C SER A 80 -9.17 3.92 12.50
N ILE A 81 -10.06 4.72 11.91
CA ILE A 81 -11.34 5.10 12.52
C ILE A 81 -12.29 3.90 12.61
N PHE A 82 -12.30 3.04 11.59
CA PHE A 82 -13.14 1.84 11.59
C PHE A 82 -12.75 0.85 12.69
N TYR A 83 -11.46 0.63 12.93
CA TYR A 83 -11.00 -0.25 14.02
C TYR A 83 -11.25 0.34 15.42
N GLU A 84 -11.21 1.66 15.58
CA GLU A 84 -11.57 2.35 16.83
C GLU A 84 -13.06 2.14 17.17
N LEU A 85 -13.96 2.35 16.21
CA LEU A 85 -15.40 2.11 16.42
C LEU A 85 -15.73 0.64 16.67
N LEU A 86 -15.05 -0.29 15.99
CA LEU A 86 -15.21 -1.73 16.22
C LEU A 86 -14.74 -2.14 17.63
N THR A 87 -13.67 -1.52 18.12
CA THR A 87 -13.15 -1.76 19.47
C THR A 87 -14.11 -1.25 20.54
N LEU A 88 -14.68 -0.04 20.34
CA LEU A 88 -15.69 0.52 21.25
C LEU A 88 -16.99 -0.31 21.25
N LEU A 89 -17.44 -0.79 20.09
CA LEU A 89 -18.59 -1.70 19.99
C LEU A 89 -18.30 -3.03 20.71
N SER A 90 -17.11 -3.60 20.56
CA SER A 90 -16.72 -4.82 21.27
C SER A 90 -16.65 -4.63 22.78
N SER A 91 -16.18 -3.47 23.26
CA SER A 91 -16.13 -3.14 24.69
C SER A 91 -17.54 -2.94 25.28
N TYR A 92 -18.46 -2.36 24.52
CA TYR A 92 -19.85 -2.19 24.93
C TYR A 92 -20.58 -3.55 25.05
N TYR A 93 -20.32 -4.49 24.14
CA TYR A 93 -20.89 -5.84 24.18
C TYR A 93 -20.33 -6.73 25.30
N LEU A 94 -19.20 -6.39 25.92
CA LEU A 94 -18.59 -7.18 26.99
C LEU A 94 -18.93 -6.66 28.40
N LEU A 95 -19.55 -5.48 28.50
CA LEU A 95 -19.88 -4.81 29.77
C LEU A 95 -21.39 -4.80 30.10
N GLY A 96 -22.20 -5.53 29.33
CA GLY A 96 -23.63 -5.79 29.57
C GLY A 96 -23.94 -7.28 29.53
#